data_AF-A0A0M8K8U9-F1
#
_entry.id   AF-A0A0M8K8U9-F1
#
_cell.length_a   1.000
_cell.length_b   1.000
_cell.length_c   1.000
_cell.angle_alpha   90.00
_cell.angle_beta   90.00
_cell.angle_gamma   90.00
#
_symmetry.space_group_name_H-M   'P 1'
#
loop_
_entity.id
_entity.type
_entity.pdbx_description
1 polymer ?
#
loop_
_entity_poly.entity_id
_entity_poly.type
_entity_poly.pdbx_seq_one_letter_code
_entity_poly.pdbx_strand_id
1 'polypeptide(L)'
;MPIAITLMLESETEAVLPRDLGRANYAAALRAIARIDENLAAQIHDGDGPKPITCSLLWGARRTREGMPVRPGETYFVRITGLTPEVEEALDLALLHNPPKTWELDRHTFRVVRTTDTPEEDPTGWAGRQSYAEMVQTYLQGRSALRKRITLEFASPTAFRSQEKQITLPLPGLVFGSLVERWNAFAPIALSADMRRFAEECIAVSRYRLQSRPVDQKNKALRIGAIGEATYIALRYDVYWVSVFNLLADFARFGGVGVQTTTGMGQVRTR
;
A
#
# COMPACT_ATOMS: atom_id res chain seq x y z
N MET A 1 0.12 0.74 -15.70
CA MET A 1 -1.01 1.39 -15.03
C MET A 1 -1.13 0.83 -13.63
N PRO A 2 -0.62 1.51 -12.59
CA PRO A 2 -0.71 1.01 -11.23
C PRO A 2 -2.09 0.45 -10.91
N ILE A 3 -2.10 -0.80 -10.47
CA ILE A 3 -3.32 -1.53 -10.12
C ILE A 3 -3.34 -1.83 -8.63
N ALA A 4 -4.53 -1.85 -8.06
CA ALA A 4 -4.80 -2.31 -6.71
C ALA A 4 -5.97 -3.29 -6.77
N ILE A 5 -5.71 -4.56 -6.46
CA ILE A 5 -6.69 -5.63 -6.47
C ILE A 5 -7.00 -6.00 -5.03
N THR A 6 -8.28 -6.08 -4.69
CA THR A 6 -8.75 -6.65 -3.43
C THR A 6 -9.30 -8.05 -3.64
N LEU A 7 -9.03 -8.93 -2.69
CA LEU A 7 -9.62 -10.27 -2.63
C LEU A 7 -10.53 -10.30 -1.41
N MET A 8 -11.80 -10.66 -1.64
CA MET A 8 -12.76 -10.98 -0.61
C MET A 8 -12.66 -12.46 -0.29
N LEU A 9 -12.44 -12.75 0.99
CA LEU A 9 -12.09 -14.05 1.51
C LEU A 9 -13.12 -14.50 2.56
N GLU A 10 -13.42 -15.79 2.59
CA GLU A 10 -14.20 -16.42 3.65
C GLU A 10 -13.42 -17.60 4.21
N SER A 11 -13.54 -17.80 5.52
CA SER A 11 -13.00 -18.98 6.18
C SER A 11 -14.07 -20.06 6.25
N GLU A 12 -13.73 -21.31 5.92
CA GLU A 12 -14.67 -22.44 6.10
C GLU A 12 -14.48 -23.12 7.46
N THR A 13 -13.35 -22.87 8.11
CA THR A 13 -12.99 -23.40 9.44
C THR A 13 -12.66 -22.28 10.41
N GLU A 14 -12.81 -22.52 11.70
CA GLU A 14 -12.31 -21.61 12.74
C GLU A 14 -10.82 -21.84 12.96
N ALA A 15 -10.06 -20.75 13.09
CA ALA A 15 -8.63 -20.81 13.40
C ALA A 15 -8.18 -19.55 14.15
N VAL A 16 -7.08 -19.66 14.89
CA VAL A 16 -6.38 -18.50 15.46
C VAL A 16 -5.08 -18.32 14.71
N LEU A 17 -5.01 -17.27 13.88
CA LEU A 17 -3.85 -16.97 13.05
C LEU A 17 -2.88 -16.02 13.76
N PRO A 18 -1.62 -15.91 13.30
CA PRO A 18 -0.74 -14.83 13.72
C PRO A 18 -1.35 -13.45 13.49
N ARG A 19 -0.99 -12.49 14.34
CA ARG A 19 -1.56 -11.13 14.30
C ARG A 19 -1.24 -10.36 13.02
N ASP A 20 -0.11 -10.67 12.40
CA ASP A 20 0.43 -9.96 11.24
C ASP A 20 0.69 -10.94 10.08
N LEU A 21 -0.30 -11.08 9.19
CA LEU A 21 -0.22 -11.97 8.03
C LEU A 21 0.39 -11.33 6.77
N GLY A 22 1.00 -10.15 6.88
CA GLY A 22 1.50 -9.42 5.71
C GLY A 22 2.56 -10.19 4.90
N ARG A 23 3.40 -10.99 5.57
CA ARG A 23 4.37 -11.86 4.88
C ARG A 23 3.73 -13.08 4.23
N ALA A 24 2.74 -13.68 4.89
CA ALA A 24 1.98 -14.77 4.31
C ALA A 24 1.25 -14.28 3.05
N ASN A 25 0.68 -13.08 3.11
CA ASN A 25 0.03 -12.45 1.97
C ASN A 25 1.02 -12.12 0.83
N TYR A 26 2.21 -11.60 1.17
CA TYR A 26 3.28 -11.41 0.19
C TYR A 26 3.70 -12.71 -0.49
N ALA A 27 3.90 -13.78 0.28
CA ALA A 27 4.24 -15.10 -0.26
C ALA A 27 3.12 -15.65 -1.15
N ALA A 28 1.86 -15.49 -0.75
CA ALA A 28 0.71 -15.87 -1.58
C ALA A 28 0.64 -15.07 -2.89
N ALA A 29 0.93 -13.77 -2.84
CA ALA A 29 1.02 -12.90 -4.03
C ALA A 29 2.13 -13.35 -4.98
N LEU A 30 3.33 -13.63 -4.47
CA LEU A 30 4.43 -14.17 -5.29
C LEU A 30 4.09 -15.53 -5.88
N ARG A 31 3.42 -16.43 -5.14
CA ARG A 31 2.92 -17.70 -5.69
C ARG A 31 1.85 -17.51 -6.77
N ALA A 32 1.06 -16.45 -6.71
CA ALA A 32 0.11 -16.10 -7.77
C ALA A 32 0.84 -15.62 -9.02
N ILE A 33 1.82 -14.73 -8.87
CA ILE A 33 2.66 -14.25 -9.98
C ILE A 33 3.46 -15.39 -10.60
N ALA A 34 4.07 -16.26 -9.78
CA ALA A 34 4.89 -17.38 -10.26
C ALA A 34 4.13 -18.39 -11.13
N ARG A 35 2.80 -18.47 -10.99
CA ARG A 35 1.95 -19.30 -11.87
C ARG A 35 1.80 -18.74 -13.28
N ILE A 36 2.06 -17.43 -13.45
CA ILE A 36 2.05 -16.75 -14.74
C ILE A 36 3.48 -16.62 -15.26
N ASP A 37 4.40 -16.13 -14.41
CA ASP A 37 5.81 -15.95 -14.70
C ASP A 37 6.67 -16.20 -13.44
N GLU A 38 7.31 -17.37 -13.41
CA GLU A 38 8.20 -17.81 -12.33
C GLU A 38 9.44 -16.91 -12.20
N ASN A 39 10.00 -16.45 -13.31
CA ASN A 39 11.19 -15.60 -13.32
C ASN A 39 10.87 -14.22 -12.74
N LEU A 40 9.73 -13.63 -13.11
CA LEU A 40 9.27 -12.38 -12.55
C LEU A 40 9.09 -12.48 -11.03
N ALA A 41 8.49 -13.56 -10.53
CA ALA A 41 8.33 -13.77 -9.10
C ALA A 41 9.67 -13.87 -8.36
N ALA A 42 10.65 -14.58 -8.93
CA ALA A 42 12.01 -14.68 -8.39
C ALA A 42 12.72 -13.31 -8.39
N GLN A 43 12.64 -12.55 -9.49
CA GLN A 43 13.19 -11.19 -9.57
C GLN A 43 12.59 -10.25 -8.51
N ILE A 44 11.27 -10.31 -8.31
CA ILE A 44 10.60 -9.55 -7.26
C ILE A 44 11.03 -10.03 -5.87
N HIS A 45 11.35 -11.31 -5.66
CA HIS A 45 11.81 -11.80 -4.36
C HIS A 45 13.24 -11.37 -4.05
N ASP A 46 14.14 -11.53 -5.02
CA ASP A 46 15.59 -11.39 -4.84
C ASP A 46 16.09 -9.96 -5.09
N GLY A 47 15.37 -9.15 -5.87
CA GLY A 47 15.83 -7.83 -6.28
C GLY A 47 16.10 -6.86 -5.12
N ASP A 48 17.19 -6.12 -5.18
CA ASP A 48 17.45 -5.09 -4.18
C ASP A 48 16.57 -3.84 -4.38
N GLY A 49 16.36 -3.09 -3.30
CA GLY A 49 15.64 -1.82 -3.35
C GLY A 49 14.11 -1.93 -3.28
N PRO A 50 13.37 -0.90 -3.74
CA PRO A 50 11.92 -0.89 -3.73
C PRO A 50 11.37 -2.02 -4.61
N LYS A 51 10.47 -2.84 -4.06
CA LYS A 51 9.78 -3.86 -4.83
C LYS A 51 8.58 -3.25 -5.57
N PRO A 52 8.29 -3.69 -6.83
CA PRO A 52 7.18 -3.18 -7.65
C PRO A 52 5.80 -3.70 -7.21
N ILE A 53 5.67 -4.14 -5.96
CA ILE A 53 4.46 -4.73 -5.39
C ILE A 53 4.27 -4.24 -3.95
N THR A 54 3.02 -4.03 -3.55
CA THR A 54 2.65 -3.88 -2.12
C THR A 54 1.58 -4.89 -1.75
N CYS A 55 1.58 -5.32 -0.48
CA CYS A 55 0.57 -6.24 0.03
C CYS A 55 0.04 -5.71 1.35
N SER A 56 -1.25 -5.94 1.60
CA SER A 56 -1.90 -5.59 2.86
C SER A 56 -1.66 -6.62 3.96
N LEU A 57 -2.06 -6.24 5.18
CA LEU A 57 -2.44 -7.19 6.21
C LEU A 57 -3.83 -7.81 5.90
N LEU A 58 -4.23 -8.84 6.64
CA LEU A 58 -5.62 -9.31 6.60
C LEU A 58 -6.53 -8.27 7.27
N TRP A 59 -7.62 -7.92 6.59
CA TRP A 59 -8.69 -7.07 7.09
C TRP A 59 -9.93 -7.90 7.43
N GLY A 60 -10.84 -7.33 8.23
CA GLY A 60 -12.07 -8.00 8.69
C GLY A 60 -11.89 -8.78 9.99
N ALA A 61 -10.65 -9.19 10.33
CA ALA A 61 -10.35 -9.87 11.58
C ALA A 61 -9.83 -8.92 12.66
N ARG A 62 -10.29 -9.12 13.91
CA ARG A 62 -9.83 -8.34 15.07
C ARG A 62 -8.65 -9.04 15.75
N ARG A 63 -7.55 -8.32 15.96
CA ARG A 63 -6.40 -8.83 16.73
C ARG A 63 -6.75 -8.96 18.21
N THR A 64 -6.31 -10.06 18.81
CA THR A 64 -6.43 -10.37 20.25
C THR A 64 -5.05 -10.64 20.85
N ARG A 65 -5.00 -10.90 22.16
CA ARG A 65 -3.76 -11.31 22.83
C ARG A 65 -3.27 -12.68 22.34
N GLU A 66 -4.17 -13.56 21.93
CA GLU A 66 -3.89 -14.94 21.53
C GLU A 66 -3.57 -15.07 20.04
N GLY A 67 -3.90 -14.06 19.23
CA GLY A 67 -3.64 -14.07 17.80
C GLY A 67 -4.69 -13.24 17.06
N MET A 68 -5.15 -13.76 15.95
CA MET A 68 -6.21 -13.17 15.14
C MET A 68 -7.21 -14.28 14.81
N PRO A 69 -8.31 -14.41 15.58
CA PRO A 69 -9.33 -15.40 15.29
C PRO A 69 -9.97 -15.11 13.93
N VAL A 70 -10.17 -16.17 13.16
CA VAL A 70 -10.96 -16.19 11.94
C VAL A 70 -12.03 -17.28 12.07
N ARG A 71 -13.22 -17.02 11.56
CA ARG A 71 -14.42 -17.81 11.81
C ARG A 71 -15.21 -18.05 10.53
N PRO A 72 -15.94 -19.18 10.45
CA PRO A 72 -16.94 -19.38 9.42
C PRO A 72 -18.01 -18.29 9.42
N GLY A 73 -18.44 -17.89 8.22
CA GLY A 73 -19.48 -16.87 8.02
C GLY A 73 -19.02 -15.41 8.17
N GLU A 74 -17.76 -15.17 8.52
CA GLU A 74 -17.16 -13.83 8.51
C GLU A 74 -16.41 -13.57 7.20
N THR A 75 -16.42 -12.31 6.75
CA THR A 75 -15.73 -11.86 5.55
C THR A 75 -14.41 -11.17 5.89
N TYR A 76 -13.38 -11.55 5.17
CA TYR A 76 -12.03 -10.99 5.29
C TYR A 76 -11.56 -10.44 3.96
N PHE A 77 -10.52 -9.61 4.01
CA PHE A 77 -9.96 -9.01 2.79
C PHE A 77 -8.45 -8.95 2.82
N VAL A 78 -7.85 -9.10 1.65
CA VAL A 78 -6.47 -8.71 1.40
C VAL A 78 -6.40 -7.83 0.15
N ARG A 79 -5.33 -7.07 0.02
CA ARG A 79 -5.06 -6.21 -1.13
C ARG A 79 -3.64 -6.44 -1.63
N ILE A 80 -3.48 -6.48 -2.94
CA ILE A 80 -2.19 -6.50 -3.63
C ILE A 80 -2.17 -5.36 -4.65
N THR A 81 -1.03 -4.68 -4.80
CA THR A 81 -0.83 -3.65 -5.83
C THR A 81 0.34 -3.99 -6.74
N GLY A 82 0.23 -3.67 -8.03
CA GLY A 82 1.31 -3.78 -9.01
C GLY A 82 1.72 -2.39 -9.50
N LEU A 83 3.03 -2.16 -9.66
CA LEU A 83 3.59 -0.84 -9.99
C LEU A 83 4.41 -0.79 -11.30
N THR A 84 4.70 -1.94 -11.92
CA THR A 84 5.34 -2.00 -13.24
C THR A 84 4.46 -2.80 -14.20
N PRO A 85 4.55 -2.58 -15.52
CA PRO A 85 3.70 -3.26 -16.50
C PRO A 85 3.68 -4.79 -16.36
N GLU A 86 4.83 -5.41 -16.12
CA GLU A 86 4.96 -6.86 -15.99
C GLU A 86 4.24 -7.40 -14.75
N VAL A 87 4.34 -6.69 -13.62
CA VAL A 87 3.66 -7.05 -12.38
C VAL A 87 2.16 -6.82 -12.47
N GLU A 88 1.76 -5.71 -13.10
CA GLU A 88 0.36 -5.40 -13.34
C GLU A 88 -0.29 -6.49 -14.19
N GLU A 89 0.32 -6.88 -15.31
CA GLU A 89 -0.18 -7.94 -16.19
C GLU A 89 -0.23 -9.29 -15.47
N ALA A 90 0.83 -9.67 -14.74
CA ALA A 90 0.84 -10.94 -14.02
C ALA A 90 -0.25 -11.01 -12.94
N LEU A 91 -0.47 -9.92 -12.19
CA LEU A 91 -1.53 -9.85 -11.17
C LEU A 91 -2.93 -9.83 -11.80
N ASP A 92 -3.11 -9.11 -12.90
CA ASP A 92 -4.35 -9.07 -13.66
C ASP A 92 -4.74 -10.48 -14.16
N LEU A 93 -3.80 -11.19 -14.79
CA LEU A 93 -4.00 -12.56 -15.26
C LEU A 93 -4.25 -13.54 -14.11
N ALA A 94 -3.47 -13.45 -13.03
CA ALA A 94 -3.50 -14.39 -11.92
C ALA A 94 -4.68 -14.20 -10.96
N LEU A 95 -5.20 -12.97 -10.83
CA LEU A 95 -6.18 -12.63 -9.82
C LEU A 95 -7.52 -12.16 -10.38
N LEU A 96 -7.59 -11.59 -11.59
CA LEU A 96 -8.84 -11.10 -12.16
C LEU A 96 -9.34 -11.98 -13.31
N HIS A 97 -8.48 -12.33 -14.27
CA HIS A 97 -8.87 -13.21 -15.38
C HIS A 97 -9.02 -14.67 -14.94
N ASN A 98 -8.08 -15.17 -14.13
CA ASN A 98 -8.10 -16.54 -13.61
C ASN A 98 -8.07 -16.53 -12.07
N PRO A 99 -9.11 -15.99 -11.39
CA PRO A 99 -9.09 -15.82 -9.95
C PRO A 99 -8.89 -17.17 -9.25
N PRO A 100 -7.98 -17.25 -8.25
CA PRO A 100 -7.78 -18.49 -7.52
C PRO A 100 -9.03 -18.81 -6.71
N LYS A 101 -9.38 -20.09 -6.58
CA LYS A 101 -10.50 -20.52 -5.73
C LYS A 101 -10.20 -20.37 -4.24
N THR A 102 -8.91 -20.41 -3.88
CA THR A 102 -8.43 -20.37 -2.51
C THR A 102 -7.25 -19.42 -2.35
N TRP A 103 -7.08 -18.88 -1.15
CA TRP A 103 -5.96 -18.04 -0.77
C TRP A 103 -5.40 -18.52 0.58
N GLU A 104 -4.18 -19.05 0.56
CA GLU A 104 -3.55 -19.60 1.76
C GLU A 104 -2.70 -18.53 2.47
N LEU A 105 -3.01 -18.27 3.74
CA LEU A 105 -2.24 -17.41 4.62
C LEU A 105 -1.83 -18.18 5.88
N ASP A 106 -0.52 -18.34 6.09
CA ASP A 106 0.06 -19.06 7.22
C ASP A 106 -0.54 -20.46 7.43
N ARG A 107 -0.58 -21.26 6.35
CA ARG A 107 -1.16 -22.62 6.30
C ARG A 107 -2.68 -22.69 6.51
N HIS A 108 -3.36 -21.56 6.73
CA HIS A 108 -4.80 -21.49 6.74
C HIS A 108 -5.33 -21.14 5.36
N THR A 109 -6.28 -21.94 4.86
CA THR A 109 -6.85 -21.76 3.52
C THR A 109 -8.16 -21.01 3.61
N PHE A 110 -8.21 -19.83 2.98
CA PHE A 110 -9.46 -19.11 2.76
C PHE A 110 -10.05 -19.50 1.41
N ARG A 111 -11.37 -19.53 1.30
CA ARG A 111 -12.06 -19.52 0.01
C ARG A 111 -12.08 -18.08 -0.51
N VAL A 112 -11.72 -17.91 -1.77
CA VAL A 112 -11.82 -16.61 -2.45
C VAL A 112 -13.25 -16.48 -2.97
N VAL A 113 -13.97 -15.50 -2.43
CA VAL A 113 -15.36 -15.22 -2.83
C VAL A 113 -15.38 -14.34 -4.08
N ARG A 114 -14.47 -13.37 -4.12
CA ARG A 114 -14.37 -12.41 -5.23
C ARG A 114 -12.99 -11.78 -5.25
N THR A 115 -12.57 -11.37 -6.44
CA THR A 115 -11.43 -10.48 -6.66
C THR A 115 -11.93 -9.30 -7.48
N THR A 116 -11.43 -8.09 -7.21
CA THR A 116 -11.80 -6.91 -7.99
C THR A 116 -10.72 -5.85 -7.90
N ASP A 117 -10.57 -5.09 -8.96
CA ASP A 117 -9.86 -3.83 -9.06
C ASP A 117 -10.83 -2.66 -9.33
N THR A 118 -12.13 -2.93 -9.36
CA THR A 118 -13.18 -1.95 -9.67
C THR A 118 -13.67 -1.30 -8.36
N PRO A 119 -13.54 0.03 -8.20
CA PRO A 119 -13.92 0.73 -6.97
C PRO A 119 -15.37 0.49 -6.54
N GLU A 120 -16.31 0.44 -7.50
CA GLU A 120 -17.75 0.28 -7.25
C GLU A 120 -18.10 -1.08 -6.67
N GLU A 121 -17.29 -2.09 -6.99
CA GLU A 121 -17.49 -3.44 -6.50
C GLU A 121 -16.76 -3.68 -5.18
N ASP A 122 -15.75 -2.87 -4.81
CA ASP A 122 -14.91 -3.14 -3.64
C ASP A 122 -15.46 -2.50 -2.34
N PRO A 123 -15.99 -3.29 -1.39
CA PRO A 123 -16.52 -2.76 -0.13
C PRO A 123 -15.45 -2.11 0.74
N THR A 124 -14.16 -2.37 0.49
CA THR A 124 -13.06 -1.77 1.25
C THR A 124 -12.68 -0.37 0.72
N GLY A 125 -13.06 -0.05 -0.52
CA GLY A 125 -12.71 1.20 -1.21
C GLY A 125 -11.21 1.36 -1.48
N TRP A 126 -10.47 0.26 -1.64
CA TRP A 126 -9.03 0.23 -1.91
C TRP A 126 -8.66 -0.32 -3.29
N ALA A 127 -9.56 -1.03 -3.96
CA ALA A 127 -9.41 -1.52 -5.33
C ALA A 127 -9.42 -0.37 -6.35
N GLY A 128 -8.61 -0.43 -7.38
CA GLY A 128 -8.59 0.62 -8.41
C GLY A 128 -7.51 0.41 -9.44
N ARG A 129 -7.61 1.15 -10.55
CA ARG A 129 -6.51 1.37 -11.49
C ARG A 129 -6.37 2.84 -11.78
N GLN A 130 -5.14 3.28 -11.97
CA GLN A 130 -4.87 4.59 -12.52
C GLN A 130 -3.48 4.60 -13.13
N SER A 131 -3.36 4.99 -14.40
CA SER A 131 -2.08 5.05 -15.08
C SER A 131 -1.22 6.21 -14.59
N TYR A 132 0.11 6.03 -14.65
CA TYR A 132 1.06 7.12 -14.41
C TYR A 132 0.79 8.32 -15.33
N ALA A 133 0.46 8.07 -16.59
CA ALA A 133 0.13 9.10 -17.57
C ALA A 133 -1.13 9.89 -17.16
N GLU A 134 -2.20 9.23 -16.72
CA GLU A 134 -3.42 9.90 -16.25
C GLU A 134 -3.14 10.75 -15.00
N MET A 135 -2.36 10.25 -14.03
CA MET A 135 -1.99 11.05 -12.86
C MET A 135 -1.19 12.31 -13.25
N VAL A 136 -0.22 12.18 -14.17
CA VAL A 136 0.55 13.31 -14.72
C VAL A 136 -0.36 14.30 -15.44
N GLN A 137 -1.24 13.83 -16.33
CA GLN A 137 -2.19 14.68 -17.05
C GLN A 137 -3.16 15.39 -16.09
N THR A 138 -3.61 14.71 -15.05
CA THR A 138 -4.55 15.26 -14.07
C THR A 138 -3.93 16.44 -13.31
N TYR A 139 -2.70 16.27 -12.82
CA TYR A 139 -2.11 17.22 -11.88
C TYR A 139 -1.06 18.16 -12.47
N LEU A 140 -0.23 17.70 -13.40
CA LEU A 140 0.85 18.51 -13.97
C LEU A 140 0.44 19.25 -15.25
N GLN A 141 -0.65 18.84 -15.91
CA GLN A 141 -1.20 19.52 -17.09
C GLN A 141 -2.48 20.33 -16.79
N GLY A 142 -2.78 20.60 -15.52
CA GLY A 142 -3.83 21.52 -15.10
C GLY A 142 -5.28 21.04 -15.33
N ARG A 143 -5.50 19.72 -15.45
CA ARG A 143 -6.84 19.14 -15.67
C ARG A 143 -7.69 18.99 -14.40
N SER A 144 -7.13 19.30 -13.23
CA SER A 144 -7.83 19.22 -11.94
C SER A 144 -7.48 20.39 -11.03
N ALA A 145 -8.43 20.78 -10.18
CA ALA A 145 -8.22 21.76 -9.14
C ALA A 145 -7.28 21.22 -8.07
N LEU A 146 -6.18 21.94 -7.79
CA LEU A 146 -5.18 21.52 -6.83
C LEU A 146 -5.66 21.71 -5.38
N ARG A 147 -5.52 20.66 -4.56
CA ARG A 147 -5.81 20.75 -3.13
C ARG A 147 -4.60 21.34 -2.42
N LYS A 148 -4.80 22.44 -1.68
CA LYS A 148 -3.77 22.98 -0.77
C LYS A 148 -3.65 22.17 0.53
N ARG A 149 -4.70 21.41 0.87
CA ARG A 149 -4.82 20.63 2.10
C ARG A 149 -5.26 19.21 1.75
N ILE A 150 -4.49 18.21 2.17
CA ILE A 150 -4.74 16.81 1.88
C ILE A 150 -4.70 16.01 3.18
N THR A 151 -5.72 15.20 3.43
CA THR A 151 -5.72 14.24 4.54
C THR A 151 -5.36 12.87 4.02
N LEU A 152 -4.34 12.25 4.62
CA LEU A 152 -3.95 10.87 4.36
C LEU A 152 -4.45 9.98 5.49
N GLU A 153 -5.10 8.88 5.12
CA GLU A 153 -5.47 7.77 5.98
C GLU A 153 -4.36 6.71 5.95
N PHE A 154 -3.72 6.47 7.09
CA PHE A 154 -2.74 5.41 7.33
C PHE A 154 -3.46 4.17 7.88
N ALA A 155 -3.98 3.34 6.98
CA ALA A 155 -4.78 2.16 7.32
C ALA A 155 -3.94 0.98 7.84
N SER A 156 -2.64 0.98 7.54
CA SER A 156 -1.70 0.02 8.11
C SER A 156 -0.50 0.69 8.79
N PRO A 157 0.21 -0.01 9.71
CA PRO A 157 1.26 0.62 10.51
C PRO A 157 2.32 1.17 9.59
N THR A 158 2.58 2.47 9.71
CA THR A 158 3.51 3.17 8.82
C THR A 158 4.70 3.65 9.62
N ALA A 159 5.90 3.36 9.11
CA ALA A 159 7.14 3.76 9.72
C ALA A 159 8.16 4.11 8.62
N PHE A 160 9.16 4.87 9.02
CA PHE A 160 10.20 5.40 8.17
C PHE A 160 11.56 5.05 8.78
N ARG A 161 12.59 4.97 7.93
CA ARG A 161 13.97 4.87 8.36
C ARG A 161 14.68 6.16 7.99
N SER A 162 15.30 6.82 8.96
CA SER A 162 16.13 8.01 8.74
C SER A 162 17.30 7.98 9.70
N GLN A 163 18.53 8.12 9.17
CA GLN A 163 19.78 8.09 9.97
C GLN A 163 19.80 6.91 10.95
N GLU A 164 19.55 5.69 10.45
CA GLU A 164 19.46 4.43 11.21
C GLU A 164 18.34 4.34 12.27
N LYS A 165 17.60 5.42 12.50
CA LYS A 165 16.48 5.46 13.45
C LYS A 165 15.18 5.11 12.75
N GLN A 166 14.32 4.43 13.49
CA GLN A 166 12.95 4.21 13.09
C GLN A 166 12.07 5.38 13.56
N ILE A 167 11.40 6.03 12.62
CA ILE A 167 10.47 7.13 12.88
C ILE A 167 9.06 6.66 12.56
N THR A 168 8.12 6.93 13.46
CA THR A 168 6.71 6.54 13.29
C THR A 168 5.80 7.72 13.00
N LEU A 169 6.24 8.93 13.30
CA LEU A 169 5.50 10.14 12.99
C LEU A 169 5.62 10.43 11.48
N PRO A 170 4.50 10.54 10.75
CA PRO A 170 4.51 10.74 9.31
C PRO A 170 4.77 12.21 8.97
N LEU A 171 6.01 12.64 9.18
CA LEU A 171 6.47 13.98 8.82
C LEU A 171 6.41 14.18 7.29
N PRO A 172 6.12 15.40 6.81
CA PRO A 172 5.93 15.67 5.38
C PRO A 172 7.09 15.18 4.51
N GLY A 173 8.33 15.51 4.88
CA GLY A 173 9.54 15.05 4.19
C GLY A 173 9.68 13.54 4.09
N LEU A 174 9.27 12.82 5.14
CA LEU A 174 9.33 11.35 5.17
C LEU A 174 8.24 10.73 4.29
N VAL A 175 7.03 11.27 4.33
CA VAL A 175 5.89 10.79 3.55
C VAL A 175 6.13 11.05 2.06
N PHE A 176 6.30 12.32 1.68
CA PHE A 176 6.42 12.70 0.27
C PHE A 176 7.78 12.36 -0.31
N GLY A 177 8.84 12.30 0.52
CA GLY A 177 10.11 11.72 0.13
C GLY A 177 10.01 10.24 -0.20
N SER A 178 9.32 9.45 0.63
CA SER A 178 9.10 8.02 0.34
C SER A 178 8.24 7.81 -0.91
N LEU A 179 7.25 8.67 -1.15
CA LEU A 179 6.37 8.57 -2.31
C LEU A 179 7.11 8.95 -3.60
N VAL A 180 7.89 10.02 -3.61
CA VAL A 180 8.63 10.45 -4.81
C VAL A 180 9.72 9.44 -5.18
N GLU A 181 10.41 8.86 -4.19
CA GLU A 181 11.39 7.78 -4.43
C GLU A 181 10.74 6.58 -5.10
N ARG A 182 9.56 6.18 -4.61
CA ARG A 182 8.83 5.04 -5.17
C ARG A 182 8.21 5.33 -6.53
N TRP A 183 7.70 6.54 -6.73
CA TRP A 183 7.26 6.99 -8.04
C TRP A 183 8.42 6.90 -9.03
N ASN A 184 9.57 7.50 -8.71
CA ASN A 184 10.73 7.53 -9.60
C ASN A 184 11.36 6.15 -9.84
N ALA A 185 11.10 5.16 -8.99
CA ALA A 185 11.55 3.79 -9.20
C ALA A 185 10.78 3.06 -10.30
N PHE A 186 9.52 3.44 -10.58
CA PHE A 186 8.63 2.64 -11.44
C PHE A 186 7.88 3.44 -12.51
N ALA A 187 7.68 4.74 -12.31
CA ALA A 187 6.98 5.58 -13.26
C ALA A 187 7.88 5.94 -14.46
N PRO A 188 7.32 6.04 -15.68
CA PRO A 188 8.08 6.37 -16.88
C PRO A 188 8.57 7.83 -16.90
N ILE A 189 7.91 8.73 -16.16
CA ILE A 189 8.28 10.15 -16.05
C ILE A 189 8.70 10.40 -14.61
N ALA A 190 9.99 10.70 -14.42
CA ALA A 190 10.53 11.05 -13.11
C ALA A 190 10.05 12.43 -12.65
N LEU A 191 9.78 12.54 -11.36
CA LEU A 191 9.50 13.78 -10.65
C LEU A 191 10.77 14.28 -9.96
N SER A 192 10.85 15.58 -9.69
CA SER A 192 12.02 16.12 -9.00
C SER A 192 12.16 15.54 -7.58
N ALA A 193 13.35 15.02 -7.27
CA ALA A 193 13.69 14.50 -5.94
C ALA A 193 13.66 15.60 -4.85
N ASP A 194 13.76 16.87 -5.25
CA ASP A 194 13.61 18.01 -4.34
C ASP A 194 12.21 18.10 -3.72
N MET A 195 11.25 17.27 -4.16
CA MET A 195 9.95 17.12 -3.50
C MET A 195 10.10 16.79 -2.01
N ARG A 196 11.11 16.01 -1.62
CA ARG A 196 11.42 15.73 -0.21
C ARG A 196 11.71 17.03 0.55
N ARG A 197 12.63 17.85 0.02
CA ARG A 197 13.02 19.13 0.61
C ARG A 197 11.86 20.13 0.62
N PHE A 198 11.11 20.22 -0.48
CA PHE A 198 9.90 21.05 -0.53
C PHE A 198 8.89 20.62 0.54
N ALA A 199 8.67 19.32 0.73
CA ALA A 199 7.78 18.85 1.77
C ALA A 199 8.28 19.22 3.18
N GLU A 200 9.59 19.14 3.44
CA GLU A 200 10.18 19.52 4.74
C GLU A 200 10.06 21.02 5.03
N GLU A 201 10.28 21.87 4.03
CA GLU A 201 10.34 23.32 4.21
C GLU A 201 8.99 24.03 4.01
N CYS A 202 8.11 23.46 3.18
CA CYS A 202 6.92 24.16 2.67
C CYS A 202 5.59 23.44 2.93
N ILE A 203 5.60 22.22 3.49
CA ILE A 203 4.38 21.50 3.88
C ILE A 203 4.36 21.34 5.40
N ALA A 204 3.24 21.68 6.02
CA ALA A 204 3.04 21.49 7.46
C ALA A 204 2.03 20.38 7.76
N VAL A 205 2.20 19.70 8.89
CA VAL A 205 1.15 18.86 9.47
C VAL A 205 0.17 19.78 10.21
N SER A 206 -1.03 19.94 9.67
CA SER A 206 -2.07 20.83 10.22
C SER A 206 -2.95 20.17 11.28
N ARG A 207 -3.16 18.86 11.17
CA ARG A 207 -3.97 18.06 12.09
C ARG A 207 -3.52 16.60 12.00
N TYR A 208 -3.54 15.87 13.10
CA TYR A 208 -3.38 14.43 13.06
C TYR A 208 -4.18 13.75 14.17
N ARG A 209 -4.59 12.51 13.93
CA ARG A 209 -5.12 11.58 14.93
C ARG A 209 -4.44 10.25 14.68
N LEU A 210 -3.35 10.02 15.39
CA LEU A 210 -2.46 8.87 15.18
C LEU A 210 -2.37 8.04 16.45
N GLN A 211 -2.21 6.74 16.26
CA GLN A 211 -1.90 5.78 17.31
C GLN A 211 -0.74 4.90 16.87
N SER A 212 0.19 4.63 17.78
CA SER A 212 1.24 3.63 17.55
C SER A 212 0.64 2.22 17.58
N ARG A 213 0.98 1.40 16.59
CA ARG A 213 0.62 -0.01 16.51
C ARG A 213 1.87 -0.88 16.31
N PRO A 214 2.11 -1.89 17.16
CA PRO A 214 3.16 -2.86 16.93
C PRO A 214 2.79 -3.82 15.79
N VAL A 215 3.82 -4.25 15.06
CA VAL A 215 3.78 -5.27 14.00
C VAL A 215 4.83 -6.32 14.33
N ASP A 216 4.41 -7.57 14.41
CA ASP A 216 5.30 -8.70 14.64
C ASP A 216 6.23 -8.91 13.42
N GLN A 217 7.53 -9.05 13.66
CA GLN A 217 8.56 -9.27 12.64
C GLN A 217 9.17 -10.67 12.75
N LYS A 218 10.22 -10.95 11.95
CA LYS A 218 10.92 -12.25 12.04
C LYS A 218 11.59 -12.29 13.42
N ASN A 219 11.74 -13.49 13.99
CA ASN A 219 12.48 -13.70 15.23
C ASN A 219 11.92 -12.93 16.44
N LYS A 220 10.59 -12.73 16.50
CA LYS A 220 9.90 -12.02 17.59
C LYS A 220 10.33 -10.56 17.77
N ALA A 221 11.03 -9.98 16.80
CA ALA A 221 11.29 -8.54 16.80
C ALA A 221 9.97 -7.78 16.61
N LEU A 222 9.85 -6.61 17.24
CA LEU A 222 8.69 -5.74 17.10
C LEU A 222 9.07 -4.52 16.29
N ARG A 223 8.22 -4.15 15.35
CA ARG A 223 8.30 -2.87 14.65
C ARG A 223 7.08 -2.04 14.99
N ILE A 224 7.29 -0.81 15.46
CA ILE A 224 6.20 0.14 15.70
C ILE A 224 5.93 0.96 14.45
N GLY A 225 4.67 1.08 14.04
CA GLY A 225 4.23 2.06 13.05
C GLY A 225 3.08 2.91 13.56
N ALA A 226 2.79 4.03 12.91
CA ALA A 226 1.59 4.82 13.18
C ALA A 226 0.43 4.37 12.27
N ILE A 227 -0.78 4.39 12.83
CA ILE A 227 -2.05 4.27 12.09
C ILE A 227 -2.95 5.46 12.43
N GLY A 228 -3.92 5.73 11.58
CA GLY A 228 -4.89 6.81 11.76
C GLY A 228 -4.80 7.82 10.63
N GLU A 229 -4.88 9.11 10.92
CA GLU A 229 -4.94 10.14 9.88
C GLU A 229 -4.00 11.30 10.17
N ALA A 230 -3.41 11.88 9.12
CA ALA A 230 -2.71 13.15 9.19
C ALA A 230 -3.08 14.04 8.00
N THR A 231 -3.27 15.32 8.28
CA THR A 231 -3.63 16.34 7.30
C THR A 231 -2.45 17.27 7.04
N TYR A 232 -2.01 17.31 5.79
CA TYR A 232 -0.90 18.10 5.29
C TYR A 232 -1.43 19.35 4.59
N ILE A 233 -0.76 20.48 4.79
CA ILE A 233 -1.10 21.74 4.13
C ILE A 233 0.15 22.35 3.48
N ALA A 234 0.03 22.73 2.21
CA ALA A 234 1.06 23.50 1.51
C ALA A 234 1.03 24.95 1.99
N LEU A 235 2.08 25.40 2.66
CA LEU A 235 2.24 26.76 3.17
C LEU A 235 2.67 27.75 2.09
N ARG A 236 3.42 27.27 1.09
CA ARG A 236 3.81 28.04 -0.09
C ARG A 236 3.08 27.49 -1.30
N TYR A 237 2.57 28.40 -2.13
CA TYR A 237 1.88 28.03 -3.36
C TYR A 237 2.83 28.20 -4.54
N ASP A 238 3.47 27.09 -4.90
CA ASP A 238 4.14 26.91 -6.18
C ASP A 238 3.35 25.85 -6.96
N VAL A 239 2.94 26.18 -8.18
CA VAL A 239 2.02 25.34 -8.96
C VAL A 239 2.61 23.95 -9.20
N TYR A 240 3.89 23.86 -9.55
CA TYR A 240 4.53 22.57 -9.82
C TYR A 240 4.58 21.72 -8.55
N TRP A 241 5.05 22.28 -7.44
CA TRP A 241 5.19 21.53 -6.20
C TRP A 241 3.85 21.11 -5.60
N VAL A 242 2.83 21.96 -5.67
CA VAL A 242 1.49 21.62 -5.20
C VAL A 242 0.85 20.56 -6.11
N SER A 243 1.12 20.58 -7.42
CA SER A 243 0.72 19.50 -8.33
C SER A 243 1.38 18.17 -7.99
N VAL A 244 2.70 18.16 -7.76
CA VAL A 244 3.43 16.95 -7.35
C VAL A 244 2.92 16.43 -6.00
N PHE A 245 2.67 17.32 -5.04
CA PHE A 245 2.06 16.97 -3.76
C PHE A 245 0.70 16.27 -3.91
N ASN A 246 -0.17 16.76 -4.78
CA ASN A 246 -1.48 16.15 -5.05
C ASN A 246 -1.34 14.79 -5.77
N LEU A 247 -0.47 14.73 -6.78
CA LEU A 247 -0.20 13.52 -7.53
C LEU A 247 0.32 12.40 -6.62
N LEU A 248 1.32 12.70 -5.79
CA LEU A 248 1.91 11.72 -4.86
C LEU A 248 0.93 11.28 -3.79
N ALA A 249 0.04 12.18 -3.34
CA ALA A 249 -1.00 11.82 -2.38
C ALA A 249 -1.96 10.76 -2.95
N ASP A 250 -2.39 10.90 -4.21
CA ASP A 250 -3.25 9.90 -4.85
C ASP A 250 -2.48 8.61 -5.17
N PHE A 251 -1.23 8.74 -5.64
CA PHE A 251 -0.33 7.60 -5.87
C PHE A 251 -0.12 6.76 -4.60
N ALA A 252 -0.22 7.34 -3.41
CA ALA A 252 -0.05 6.64 -2.14
C ALA A 252 -0.96 5.40 -2.01
N ARG A 253 -2.15 5.42 -2.64
CA ARG A 253 -3.08 4.27 -2.67
C ARG A 253 -2.40 3.01 -3.21
N PHE A 254 -1.58 3.17 -4.25
CA PHE A 254 -0.89 2.10 -4.96
C PHE A 254 0.50 1.86 -4.39
N GLY A 255 1.28 2.93 -4.25
CA GLY A 255 2.67 2.86 -3.84
C GLY A 255 2.84 2.54 -2.36
N GLY A 256 1.91 2.96 -1.51
CA GLY A 256 2.14 2.96 -0.07
C GLY A 256 3.29 3.89 0.36
N VAL A 257 3.51 3.99 1.67
CA VAL A 257 4.44 4.95 2.26
C VAL A 257 5.36 4.27 3.27
N GLY A 258 6.63 4.63 3.24
CA GLY A 258 7.62 4.18 4.20
C GLY A 258 8.13 2.76 3.96
N VAL A 259 8.44 2.05 5.04
CA VAL A 259 9.11 0.74 5.00
C VAL A 259 8.12 -0.43 5.00
N GLN A 260 8.55 -1.57 4.46
CA GLN A 260 7.82 -2.86 4.56
C GLN A 260 6.41 -2.88 3.96
N THR A 261 6.22 -2.11 2.89
CA THR A 261 4.99 -2.10 2.09
C THR A 261 4.67 -3.42 1.41
N THR A 262 5.68 -4.24 1.15
CA THR A 262 5.49 -5.62 0.66
C THR A 262 4.88 -6.52 1.72
N THR A 263 5.05 -6.23 3.01
CA THR A 263 4.62 -7.12 4.11
C THR A 263 3.56 -6.48 5.00
N GLY A 264 2.66 -5.68 4.43
CA GLY A 264 1.48 -5.18 5.15
C GLY A 264 1.60 -3.80 5.78
N MET A 265 2.77 -3.18 5.83
CA MET A 265 2.95 -1.83 6.40
C MET A 265 2.71 -0.73 5.36
N GLY A 266 2.53 0.52 5.79
CA GLY A 266 2.53 1.65 4.86
C GLY A 266 1.34 1.76 3.90
N GLN A 267 0.19 1.17 4.19
CA GLN A 267 -1.00 1.34 3.37
C GLN A 267 -1.64 2.70 3.65
N VAL A 268 -1.63 3.55 2.63
CA VAL A 268 -2.06 4.94 2.73
C VAL A 268 -2.96 5.30 1.55
N ARG A 269 -4.01 6.08 1.78
CA ARG A 269 -4.79 6.74 0.71
C ARG A 269 -5.18 8.14 1.12
N THR A 270 -5.55 8.97 0.16
CA THR A 270 -6.28 10.20 0.43
C THR A 270 -7.68 9.87 0.98
N ARG A 271 -8.09 10.63 2.00
CA ARG A 271 -9.45 10.59 2.55
C ARG A 271 -10.38 11.54 1.81
#